data_AF-A0AAX3WQ26-F1
#
_entry.id   AF-A0AAX3WQ26-F1
#
_cell.length_a   1.000
_cell.length_b   1.000
_cell.length_c   1.000
_cell.angle_alpha   90.00
_cell.angle_beta   90.00
_cell.angle_gamma   90.00
#
_symmetry.space_group_name_H-M   'P 1'
#
loop_
_entity.id
_entity.type
_entity.pdbx_description
1 polymer ?
#
loop_
_entity_poly.entity_id
_entity_poly.type
_entity_poly.pdbx_seq_one_letter_code
_entity_poly.pdbx_strand_id
1 'polypeptide(L)'
;MSYTHLTISERVKIETYLELDYPIRKIAKLLNRQPSTISREIKRHAGSTADEAQVRYHQNKSNCGAKSKCTPEVKEAVQEKLWDTWSPEQIVGRLYQGQLSFKTIYRWIYEGFLEVPITVLRQKGKRQKPRETRGRFNIGTPISKLERAVRLLHSKLPKGAIKTATTDRGKEFSCYKVLEKDLKIDVYFADAYSSWQRGSNENGNRLHREFFPKQTNFEKVSPEELTESLNYINNRPRKCLGWKTANEAFNEQLLHLI
;
A
#
# COMPACT_ATOMS: atom_id res chain seq x y z
N MET A 1 -19.30 32.07 -10.32
CA MET A 1 -18.31 33.08 -10.74
C MET A 1 -16.94 32.67 -10.23
N SER A 2 -15.92 32.62 -11.10
CA SER A 2 -14.54 32.37 -10.69
C SER A 2 -13.99 33.61 -10.00
N TYR A 3 -13.61 33.49 -8.72
CA TYR A 3 -12.99 34.58 -7.98
C TYR A 3 -11.53 34.75 -8.42
N THR A 4 -11.24 35.84 -9.13
CA THR A 4 -9.88 36.15 -9.60
C THR A 4 -9.15 36.99 -8.57
N HIS A 5 -8.05 36.47 -8.02
CA HIS A 5 -7.19 37.21 -7.09
C HIS A 5 -6.36 38.27 -7.81
N LEU A 6 -6.01 39.36 -7.12
CA LEU A 6 -5.07 40.36 -7.64
C LEU A 6 -3.69 39.73 -7.84
N THR A 7 -3.04 40.04 -8.95
CA THR A 7 -1.64 39.64 -9.21
C THR A 7 -0.68 40.58 -8.50
N ILE A 8 0.60 40.19 -8.39
CA ILE A 8 1.64 41.08 -7.86
C ILE A 8 1.76 42.35 -8.71
N SER A 9 1.65 42.22 -10.04
CA SER A 9 1.70 43.36 -10.97
C SER A 9 0.55 44.35 -10.74
N GLU A 10 -0.64 43.83 -10.42
CA GLU A 10 -1.78 44.67 -10.04
C GLU A 10 -1.56 45.35 -8.68
N ARG A 11 -0.95 44.66 -7.71
CA ARG A 11 -0.61 45.25 -6.40
C ARG A 11 0.41 46.38 -6.52
N VAL A 12 1.48 46.20 -7.30
CA VAL A 12 2.48 47.24 -7.56
C VAL A 12 1.83 48.45 -8.25
N LYS A 13 0.93 48.23 -9.21
CA LYS A 13 0.18 49.34 -9.83
C LYS A 13 -0.75 50.06 -8.84
N ILE A 14 -1.39 49.34 -7.92
CA ILE A 14 -2.22 49.96 -6.89
C ILE A 14 -1.37 50.84 -5.97
N GLU A 15 -0.21 50.35 -5.54
CA GLU A 15 0.75 51.10 -4.73
C GLU A 15 1.20 52.38 -5.43
N THR A 16 1.69 52.29 -6.67
CA THR A 16 2.14 53.47 -7.43
C THR A 16 1.01 54.47 -7.70
N TYR A 17 -0.22 54.01 -7.96
CA TYR A 17 -1.34 54.93 -8.16
C TYR A 17 -1.81 55.62 -6.86
N LEU A 18 -1.58 55.00 -5.69
CA LEU A 18 -1.84 55.64 -4.41
C LEU A 18 -0.80 56.70 -4.08
N GLU A 19 0.48 56.46 -4.41
CA GLU A 19 1.54 57.48 -4.30
C GLU A 19 1.27 58.70 -5.18
N LEU A 20 0.55 58.52 -6.29
CA LEU A 20 0.10 59.58 -7.19
C LEU A 20 -1.24 60.22 -6.78
N ASP A 21 -1.79 59.90 -5.60
CA ASP A 21 -3.07 60.39 -5.07
C ASP A 21 -4.30 60.11 -5.97
N TYR A 22 -4.29 59.01 -6.72
CA TYR A 22 -5.44 58.67 -7.57
C TYR A 22 -6.62 58.18 -6.72
N PRO A 23 -7.86 58.64 -7.00
CA PRO A 23 -9.02 58.15 -6.27
C PRO A 23 -9.28 56.67 -6.61
N ILE A 24 -9.75 55.89 -5.63
CA ILE A 24 -9.99 54.44 -5.74
C ILE A 24 -10.81 54.07 -6.99
N ARG A 25 -11.83 54.88 -7.35
CA ARG A 25 -12.66 54.64 -8.54
C ARG A 25 -11.87 54.77 -9.85
N LYS A 26 -10.86 55.64 -9.92
CA LYS A 26 -9.97 55.81 -11.07
C LYS A 26 -9.01 54.62 -11.18
N ILE A 27 -8.40 54.22 -10.07
CA ILE A 27 -7.54 53.03 -9.98
C ILE A 27 -8.29 51.78 -10.47
N ALA A 28 -9.52 51.60 -9.98
CA ALA A 28 -10.39 50.49 -10.37
C ALA A 28 -10.68 50.46 -11.88
N LYS A 29 -10.96 51.63 -12.50
CA LYS A 29 -11.14 51.73 -13.95
C LYS A 29 -9.85 51.38 -14.72
N LEU A 30 -8.69 51.88 -14.29
CA LEU A 30 -7.39 51.63 -14.93
C LEU A 30 -6.99 50.15 -14.89
N LEU A 31 -7.32 49.46 -13.80
CA LEU A 31 -7.02 48.04 -13.61
C LEU A 31 -8.15 47.12 -14.11
N ASN A 32 -9.24 47.68 -14.63
CA ASN A 32 -10.45 46.94 -15.00
C ASN A 32 -10.97 46.03 -13.86
N ARG A 33 -10.95 46.55 -12.62
CA ARG A 33 -11.42 45.88 -11.41
C ARG A 33 -12.58 46.64 -10.78
N GLN A 34 -13.36 45.94 -9.97
CA GLN A 34 -14.43 46.58 -9.21
C GLN A 34 -13.82 47.49 -8.11
N PRO A 35 -14.35 48.71 -7.87
CA PRO A 35 -13.83 49.59 -6.82
C PRO A 35 -13.79 48.97 -5.42
N SER A 36 -14.71 48.05 -5.11
CA SER A 36 -14.72 47.34 -3.83
C SER A 36 -13.54 46.40 -3.66
N THR A 37 -13.01 45.81 -4.74
CA THR A 37 -11.83 44.94 -4.71
C THR A 37 -10.60 45.74 -4.32
N ILE A 38 -10.41 46.90 -4.94
CA ILE A 38 -9.29 47.81 -4.65
C ILE A 38 -9.40 48.33 -3.21
N SER A 39 -10.59 48.80 -2.80
CA SER A 39 -10.82 49.27 -1.43
C SER A 39 -10.53 48.20 -0.37
N ARG A 40 -10.96 46.94 -0.60
CA ARG A 40 -10.67 45.83 0.31
C ARG A 40 -9.19 45.47 0.37
N GLU A 41 -8.48 45.55 -0.75
CA GLU A 41 -7.05 45.27 -0.79
C GLU A 41 -6.26 46.32 0.00
N ILE A 42 -6.54 47.61 -0.24
CA ILE A 42 -5.94 48.73 0.48
C ILE A 42 -6.22 48.61 1.98
N LYS A 43 -7.47 48.32 2.35
CA LYS A 43 -7.85 48.15 3.76
C LYS A 43 -7.15 46.97 4.43
N ARG A 44 -6.95 45.86 3.70
CA ARG A 44 -6.31 44.64 4.23
C ARG A 44 -4.80 44.79 4.42
N HIS A 45 -4.18 45.65 3.62
CA HIS A 45 -2.72 45.87 3.59
C HIS A 45 -2.36 47.34 3.83
N ALA A 46 -3.11 48.04 4.67
CA ALA A 46 -2.86 49.44 4.98
C ALA A 46 -1.46 49.61 5.61
N GLY A 47 -0.61 50.43 4.98
CA GLY A 47 0.76 50.68 5.43
C GLY A 47 1.78 49.59 5.06
N SER A 48 1.41 48.63 4.20
CA SER A 48 2.33 47.61 3.66
C SER A 48 2.62 47.87 2.18
N THR A 49 3.82 47.52 1.74
CA THR A 49 4.21 47.57 0.32
C THR A 49 3.51 46.48 -0.50
N ALA A 50 3.50 46.59 -1.83
CA ALA A 50 2.90 45.57 -2.70
C ALA A 50 3.54 44.19 -2.50
N ASP A 51 4.85 44.13 -2.27
CA ASP A 51 5.58 42.89 -2.01
C ASP A 51 5.16 42.26 -0.67
N GLU A 52 5.09 43.05 0.40
CA GLU A 52 4.60 42.59 1.70
C GLU A 52 3.17 42.06 1.62
N ALA A 53 2.30 42.75 0.85
CA ALA A 53 0.93 42.31 0.62
C ALA A 53 0.88 40.96 -0.12
N GLN A 54 1.73 40.77 -1.13
CA GLN A 54 1.84 39.51 -1.86
C GLN A 54 2.36 38.37 -0.96
N VAL A 55 3.41 38.62 -0.17
CA VAL A 55 3.98 37.63 0.76
C VAL A 55 2.92 37.20 1.78
N ARG A 56 2.20 38.16 2.39
CA ARG A 56 1.12 37.86 3.34
C ARG A 56 -0.03 37.09 2.69
N TYR A 57 -0.38 37.39 1.44
CA TYR A 57 -1.35 36.59 0.69
C TYR A 57 -0.88 35.14 0.49
N HIS A 58 0.37 34.92 0.09
CA HIS A 58 0.93 33.57 -0.05
C HIS A 58 0.94 32.80 1.28
N GLN A 59 1.31 33.46 2.38
CA GLN A 59 1.28 32.87 3.72
C GLN A 59 -0.13 32.51 4.17
N ASN A 60 -1.10 33.40 3.97
CA ASN A 60 -2.49 33.10 4.31
C ASN A 60 -3.04 31.99 3.42
N LYS A 61 -2.68 31.96 2.13
CA LYS A 61 -3.10 30.92 1.20
C LYS A 61 -2.50 29.55 1.57
N SER A 62 -1.27 29.48 2.06
CA SER A 62 -0.69 28.22 2.55
C SER A 62 -1.33 27.74 3.87
N ASN A 63 -1.86 28.67 4.67
CA ASN A 63 -2.64 28.36 5.87
C ASN A 63 -4.10 27.94 5.57
N CYS A 64 -4.59 28.22 4.37
CA CYS A 64 -5.92 27.80 3.94
C CYS A 64 -5.96 26.32 3.58
N GLY A 65 -7.08 25.67 3.90
CA GLY A 65 -7.33 24.28 3.55
C GLY A 65 -7.00 23.28 4.67
N ALA A 66 -7.27 22.01 4.40
CA ALA A 66 -6.99 20.95 5.36
C ALA A 66 -5.47 20.73 5.47
N LYS A 67 -4.92 20.85 6.68
CA LYS A 67 -3.52 20.53 6.95
C LYS A 67 -3.22 19.08 6.59
N SER A 68 -2.04 18.83 6.03
CA SER A 68 -1.60 17.47 5.72
C SER A 68 -1.51 16.65 7.01
N LYS A 69 -2.02 15.42 6.98
CA LYS A 69 -1.86 14.43 8.07
C LYS A 69 -0.45 13.81 8.09
N CYS A 70 0.46 14.28 7.25
CA CYS A 70 1.84 13.78 7.14
C CYS A 70 2.68 14.42 8.24
N THR A 71 2.69 13.85 9.43
CA THR A 71 3.69 14.16 10.45
C THR A 71 5.00 13.40 10.14
N PRO A 72 6.16 13.85 10.62
CA PRO A 72 7.43 13.12 10.43
C PRO A 72 7.35 11.66 10.90
N GLU A 73 6.71 11.43 12.06
CA GLU A 73 6.50 10.09 12.62
C GLU A 73 5.67 9.19 11.70
N VAL A 74 4.54 9.71 11.18
CA VAL A 74 3.68 8.95 10.25
C VAL A 74 4.42 8.70 8.94
N LYS A 75 5.21 9.67 8.47
CA LYS A 75 6.01 9.54 7.25
C LYS A 75 7.00 8.39 7.41
N GLU A 76 7.80 8.40 8.48
CA GLU A 76 8.83 7.39 8.73
C GLU A 76 8.23 5.98 8.88
N ALA A 77 7.19 5.84 9.71
CA ALA A 77 6.50 4.56 9.89
C ALA A 77 5.87 4.02 8.59
N VAL A 78 5.29 4.90 7.77
CA VAL A 78 4.76 4.49 6.45
C VAL A 78 5.89 4.06 5.53
N GLN A 79 7.02 4.77 5.49
CA GLN A 79 8.17 4.39 4.66
C GLN A 79 8.74 3.03 5.07
N GLU A 80 8.97 2.81 6.36
CA GLU A 80 9.45 1.54 6.90
C GLU A 80 8.54 0.37 6.48
N LYS A 81 7.22 0.49 6.65
CA LYS A 81 6.29 -0.57 6.26
C LYS A 81 6.14 -0.76 4.76
N LEU A 82 6.34 0.30 3.97
CA LEU A 82 6.43 0.13 2.53
C LEU A 82 7.66 -0.71 2.18
N TRP A 83 8.83 -0.47 2.80
CA TRP A 83 10.03 -1.30 2.65
C TRP A 83 9.82 -2.76 3.04
N ASP A 84 9.02 -3.03 4.08
CA ASP A 84 8.54 -4.38 4.44
C ASP A 84 7.56 -4.99 3.41
N THR A 85 7.36 -4.35 2.25
CA THR A 85 6.45 -4.73 1.16
C THR A 85 4.95 -4.66 1.51
N TRP A 86 4.57 -3.92 2.55
CA TRP A 86 3.16 -3.73 2.88
C TRP A 86 2.50 -2.80 1.86
N SER A 87 1.26 -3.11 1.47
CA SER A 87 0.49 -2.19 0.64
C SER A 87 -0.04 -1.01 1.47
N PRO A 88 -0.27 0.17 0.86
CA PRO A 88 -0.91 1.30 1.54
C PRO A 88 -2.22 0.95 2.27
N GLU A 89 -3.01 0.02 1.71
CA GLU A 89 -4.25 -0.46 2.37
C GLU A 89 -3.94 -1.24 3.66
N GLN A 90 -2.88 -2.06 3.66
CA GLN A 90 -2.48 -2.85 4.83
C GLN A 90 -1.87 -1.98 5.93
N ILE A 91 -1.05 -0.99 5.55
CA ILE A 91 -0.48 -0.03 6.51
C ILE A 91 -1.59 0.72 7.24
N VAL A 92 -2.55 1.27 6.48
CA VAL A 92 -3.69 1.98 7.07
C VAL A 92 -4.55 1.03 7.89
N GLY A 93 -4.87 -0.15 7.37
CA GLY A 93 -5.70 -1.12 8.07
C GLY A 93 -5.10 -1.57 9.41
N ARG A 94 -3.77 -1.69 9.49
CA ARG A 94 -3.08 -2.14 10.70
C ARG A 94 -2.78 -1.01 11.70
N LEU A 95 -2.30 0.13 11.24
CA LEU A 95 -1.69 1.15 12.10
C LEU A 95 -2.53 2.42 12.24
N TYR A 96 -3.33 2.76 11.22
CA TYR A 96 -3.96 4.08 11.11
C TYR A 96 -5.46 3.98 10.79
N GLN A 97 -6.12 2.92 11.27
CA GLN A 97 -7.52 2.66 10.97
C GLN A 97 -8.40 3.82 11.49
N GLY A 98 -9.20 4.42 10.60
CA GLY A 98 -10.02 5.59 10.93
C GLY A 98 -9.26 6.93 10.99
N GLN A 99 -7.93 6.91 11.09
CA GLN A 99 -7.11 8.12 11.15
C GLN A 99 -6.63 8.57 9.76
N LEU A 100 -6.25 7.62 8.89
CA LEU A 100 -5.69 7.87 7.56
C LEU A 100 -6.46 7.09 6.48
N SER A 101 -6.45 7.60 5.26
CA SER A 101 -6.93 6.85 4.08
C SER A 101 -5.74 6.35 3.28
N PHE A 102 -5.81 5.12 2.76
CA PHE A 102 -4.75 4.57 1.92
C PHE A 102 -4.53 5.39 0.63
N LYS A 103 -5.57 6.09 0.15
CA LYS A 103 -5.46 7.03 -0.96
C LYS A 103 -4.53 8.20 -0.64
N THR A 104 -4.47 8.62 0.62
CA THR A 104 -3.56 9.68 1.08
C THR A 104 -2.11 9.23 0.98
N ILE A 105 -1.81 7.98 1.36
CA ILE A 105 -0.46 7.41 1.17
C ILE A 105 -0.10 7.36 -0.32
N TYR A 106 -1.01 6.90 -1.19
CA TYR A 106 -0.76 6.94 -2.64
C TYR A 106 -0.49 8.35 -3.15
N ARG A 107 -1.24 9.35 -2.68
CA ARG A 107 -1.01 10.75 -3.03
C ARG A 107 0.39 11.20 -2.59
N TRP A 108 0.83 10.87 -1.38
CA TRP A 108 2.19 11.18 -0.90
C TRP A 108 3.29 10.53 -1.73
N ILE A 109 3.09 9.30 -2.21
CA ILE A 109 4.03 8.64 -3.14
C ILE A 109 4.11 9.42 -4.45
N TYR A 110 2.98 9.80 -5.04
CA TYR A 110 2.96 10.52 -6.33
C TYR A 110 3.45 11.97 -6.24
N GLU A 111 3.23 12.63 -5.11
CA GLU A 111 3.74 13.98 -4.83
C GLU A 111 5.23 13.98 -4.46
N GLY A 112 5.86 12.80 -4.30
CA GLY A 112 7.28 12.68 -3.95
C GLY A 112 7.58 12.95 -2.47
N PHE A 113 6.57 12.96 -1.60
CA PHE A 113 6.76 13.16 -0.16
C PHE A 113 7.40 11.94 0.52
N LEU A 114 7.25 10.75 -0.07
CA LEU A 114 7.83 9.49 0.41
C LEU A 114 8.96 9.07 -0.54
N GLU A 115 10.15 8.86 0.01
CA GLU A 115 11.33 8.40 -0.73
C GLU A 115 11.30 6.87 -0.85
N VAL A 116 10.34 6.36 -1.62
CA VAL A 116 10.15 4.91 -1.79
C VAL A 116 10.06 4.58 -3.27
N PRO A 117 10.90 3.68 -3.80
CA PRO A 117 10.79 3.28 -5.19
C PRO A 117 9.53 2.44 -5.42
N ILE A 118 8.89 2.60 -6.58
CA ILE A 118 7.65 1.87 -6.97
C ILE A 118 7.86 0.34 -6.92
N THR A 119 9.09 -0.13 -7.04
CA THR A 119 9.49 -1.54 -6.97
C THR A 119 9.20 -2.22 -5.64
N VAL A 120 9.09 -1.43 -4.57
CA VAL A 120 8.83 -1.93 -3.21
C VAL A 120 7.33 -2.18 -2.98
N LEU A 121 6.47 -1.53 -3.79
CA LEU A 121 5.03 -1.75 -3.72
C LEU A 121 4.69 -3.19 -4.08
N ARG A 122 3.70 -3.76 -3.39
CA ARG A 122 3.22 -5.14 -3.54
C ARG A 122 3.09 -5.64 -5.00
N GLN A 123 2.60 -4.80 -5.90
CA GLN A 123 2.42 -5.17 -7.32
C GLN A 123 3.50 -4.60 -8.25
N LYS A 124 4.49 -3.87 -7.72
CA LYS A 124 5.62 -3.28 -8.47
C LYS A 124 5.15 -2.45 -9.67
N GLY A 125 3.98 -1.80 -9.56
CA GLY A 125 3.34 -1.06 -10.65
C GLY A 125 2.77 -1.90 -11.82
N LYS A 126 2.82 -3.24 -11.74
CA LYS A 126 2.34 -4.13 -12.82
C LYS A 126 0.82 -4.29 -12.77
N ARG A 127 0.12 -3.80 -13.80
CA ARG A 127 -1.28 -4.18 -14.06
C ARG A 127 -1.32 -5.64 -14.52
N GLN A 128 -2.13 -6.48 -13.86
CA GLN A 128 -2.38 -7.83 -14.35
C GLN A 128 -3.17 -7.76 -15.66
N LYS A 129 -2.51 -7.97 -16.80
CA LYS A 129 -3.22 -8.34 -18.03
C LYS A 129 -3.55 -9.82 -17.95
N PRO A 130 -4.79 -10.25 -18.26
CA PRO A 130 -5.09 -11.66 -18.40
C PRO A 130 -4.39 -12.14 -19.67
N ARG A 131 -3.17 -12.66 -19.53
CA ARG A 131 -2.54 -13.43 -20.59
C ARG A 131 -2.58 -14.88 -20.15
N GLU A 132 -3.53 -15.63 -20.72
CA GLU A 132 -3.60 -17.07 -20.52
C GLU A 132 -2.28 -17.66 -21.02
N THR A 133 -1.53 -18.21 -20.08
CA THR A 133 -0.31 -18.96 -20.32
C THR A 133 -0.35 -20.08 -19.32
N ARG A 134 -1.06 -21.16 -19.68
CA ARG A 134 -0.93 -22.46 -19.01
C ARG A 134 0.51 -22.95 -19.25
N GLY A 135 1.46 -22.35 -18.55
CA GLY A 135 2.80 -22.87 -18.42
C GLY A 135 2.74 -24.07 -17.48
N ARG A 136 3.25 -25.21 -17.93
CA ARG A 136 3.48 -26.37 -17.07
C ARG A 136 4.60 -26.05 -16.09
N PHE A 137 4.42 -26.40 -14.82
CA PHE A 137 5.55 -26.60 -13.93
C PHE A 137 6.25 -27.89 -14.38
N ASN A 138 7.41 -27.78 -15.02
CA ASN A 138 8.21 -28.93 -15.49
C ASN A 138 9.08 -29.52 -14.37
N ILE A 139 8.55 -29.65 -13.16
CA ILE A 139 9.24 -30.33 -12.06
C ILE A 139 8.16 -31.12 -11.32
N GLY A 140 7.96 -32.38 -11.73
CA GLY A 140 7.30 -33.33 -10.85
C GLY A 140 8.24 -33.54 -9.67
N THR A 141 7.92 -33.00 -8.50
CA THR A 141 8.63 -33.35 -7.29
C THR A 141 8.43 -34.84 -7.04
N PRO A 142 9.50 -35.61 -6.77
CA PRO A 142 9.35 -37.00 -6.36
C PRO A 142 8.43 -37.08 -5.14
N ILE A 143 7.52 -38.05 -5.13
CA ILE A 143 6.56 -38.30 -4.03
C ILE A 143 7.27 -38.31 -2.67
N SER A 144 8.46 -38.92 -2.61
CA SER A 144 9.30 -38.99 -1.41
C SER A 144 9.74 -37.64 -0.86
N LYS A 145 9.94 -36.62 -1.71
CA LYS A 145 10.29 -35.27 -1.25
C LYS A 145 9.13 -34.59 -0.53
N LEU A 146 7.90 -34.79 -1.02
CA LEU A 146 6.70 -34.24 -0.39
C LEU A 146 6.47 -34.90 0.97
N GLU A 147 6.50 -36.24 1.03
CA GLU A 147 6.30 -36.98 2.28
C GLU A 147 7.27 -36.50 3.37
N ARG A 148 8.56 -36.39 3.04
CA ARG A 148 9.59 -35.90 3.96
C ARG A 148 9.30 -34.48 4.43
N ALA A 149 8.87 -33.59 3.54
CA ALA A 149 8.55 -32.21 3.88
C ALA A 149 7.35 -32.11 4.84
N VAL A 150 6.30 -32.91 4.60
CA VAL A 150 5.11 -32.95 5.47
C VAL A 150 5.49 -33.47 6.86
N ARG A 151 6.29 -34.54 6.94
CA ARG A 151 6.78 -35.09 8.23
C ARG A 151 7.61 -34.07 9.00
N LEU A 152 8.54 -33.38 8.33
CA LEU A 152 9.37 -32.33 8.94
C LEU A 152 8.53 -31.16 9.46
N LEU A 153 7.47 -30.78 8.73
CA LEU A 153 6.58 -29.71 9.15
C LEU A 153 5.75 -30.15 10.36
N HIS A 154 5.22 -31.37 10.34
CA HIS A 154 4.47 -31.94 11.47
C HIS A 154 5.34 -32.05 12.73
N SER A 155 6.62 -32.42 12.62
CA SER A 155 7.51 -32.51 13.78
C SER A 155 7.87 -31.15 14.41
N LYS A 156 7.73 -30.06 13.65
CA LYS A 156 8.05 -28.70 14.11
C LYS A 156 6.86 -28.00 14.79
N LEU A 157 5.65 -28.56 14.66
CA LEU A 157 4.43 -27.96 15.19
C LEU A 157 3.90 -28.78 16.38
N PRO A 158 3.17 -28.16 17.32
CA PRO A 158 2.56 -28.89 18.41
C PRO A 158 1.51 -29.88 17.89
N LYS A 159 1.26 -30.95 18.66
CA LYS A 159 0.27 -31.97 18.31
C LYS A 159 -1.11 -31.31 18.14
N GLY A 160 -1.82 -31.67 17.07
CA GLY A 160 -3.14 -31.11 16.76
C GLY A 160 -3.13 -29.78 16.00
N ALA A 161 -1.95 -29.21 15.69
CA ALA A 161 -1.83 -28.01 14.87
C ALA A 161 -2.33 -28.22 13.43
N ILE A 162 -2.15 -29.43 12.89
CA ILE A 162 -2.66 -29.83 11.59
C ILE A 162 -3.69 -30.93 11.83
N LYS A 163 -4.92 -30.71 11.38
CA LYS A 163 -6.03 -31.66 11.53
C LYS A 163 -6.33 -32.36 10.22
N THR A 164 -6.39 -31.59 9.14
CA THR A 164 -6.77 -32.06 7.80
C THR A 164 -5.93 -31.38 6.74
N ALA A 165 -5.75 -32.01 5.58
CA ALA A 165 -5.10 -31.42 4.42
C ALA A 165 -5.99 -31.53 3.19
N THR A 166 -6.11 -30.46 2.41
CA THR A 166 -6.87 -30.48 1.15
C THR A 166 -5.96 -30.24 -0.05
N THR A 167 -5.83 -31.23 -0.92
CA THR A 167 -4.91 -31.24 -2.07
C THR A 167 -5.65 -31.35 -3.40
N ASP A 168 -4.96 -31.08 -4.50
CA ASP A 168 -5.45 -31.49 -5.81
C ASP A 168 -5.12 -32.97 -6.06
N ARG A 169 -5.55 -33.49 -7.21
CA ARG A 169 -5.28 -34.88 -7.62
C ARG A 169 -3.88 -35.05 -8.26
N GLY A 170 -2.90 -34.24 -7.85
CA GLY A 170 -1.51 -34.36 -8.26
C GLY A 170 -0.92 -35.73 -7.89
N LYS A 171 -0.03 -36.25 -8.74
CA LYS A 171 0.60 -37.58 -8.52
C LYS A 171 1.50 -37.59 -7.29
N GLU A 172 2.07 -36.44 -6.94
CA GLU A 172 2.87 -36.21 -5.74
C GLU A 172 2.11 -36.53 -4.44
N PHE A 173 0.78 -36.34 -4.42
CA PHE A 173 -0.09 -36.60 -3.27
C PHE A 173 -0.58 -38.05 -3.18
N SER A 174 -0.13 -38.95 -4.08
CA SER A 174 -0.50 -40.36 -4.06
C SER A 174 -0.07 -41.10 -2.77
N CYS A 175 0.90 -40.57 -2.03
CA CYS A 175 1.34 -41.09 -0.73
C CYS A 175 0.39 -40.75 0.45
N TYR A 176 -0.79 -40.15 0.20
CA TYR A 176 -1.70 -39.70 1.27
C TYR A 176 -2.04 -40.77 2.31
N LYS A 177 -2.22 -42.04 1.91
CA LYS A 177 -2.54 -43.15 2.82
C LYS A 177 -1.47 -43.36 3.91
N VAL A 178 -0.21 -43.16 3.55
CA VAL A 178 0.91 -43.28 4.49
C VAL A 178 0.88 -42.11 5.47
N LEU A 179 0.63 -40.90 4.97
CA LEU A 179 0.51 -39.69 5.79
C LEU A 179 -0.68 -39.77 6.76
N GLU A 180 -1.84 -40.24 6.31
CA GLU A 180 -3.04 -40.43 7.16
C GLU A 180 -2.77 -41.42 8.29
N LYS A 181 -2.14 -42.56 7.97
CA LYS A 181 -1.87 -43.61 8.96
C LYS A 181 -0.91 -43.14 10.04
N ASP A 182 0.18 -42.50 9.64
CA ASP A 182 1.30 -42.16 10.52
C ASP A 182 1.09 -40.84 11.26
N LEU A 183 0.54 -39.82 10.59
CA LEU A 183 0.38 -38.48 11.14
C LEU A 183 -1.02 -38.21 11.68
N LYS A 184 -2.00 -39.09 11.43
CA LYS A 184 -3.40 -38.90 11.82
C LYS A 184 -4.01 -37.60 11.26
N ILE A 185 -3.63 -37.25 10.03
CA ILE A 185 -4.13 -36.08 9.31
C ILE A 185 -4.99 -36.59 8.15
N ASP A 186 -6.28 -36.27 8.16
CA ASP A 186 -7.18 -36.68 7.07
C ASP A 186 -6.89 -35.88 5.79
N VAL A 187 -6.75 -36.57 4.65
CA VAL A 187 -6.43 -35.94 3.37
C VAL A 187 -7.63 -35.95 2.44
N TYR A 188 -8.07 -34.75 2.06
CA TYR A 188 -9.19 -34.52 1.15
C TYR A 188 -8.69 -34.06 -0.23
N PHE A 189 -9.37 -34.52 -1.28
CA PHE A 189 -9.04 -34.16 -2.66
C PHE A 189 -10.12 -33.27 -3.27
N ALA A 190 -9.71 -32.20 -3.94
CA ALA A 190 -10.62 -31.39 -4.75
C ALA A 190 -11.16 -32.20 -5.95
N ASP A 191 -12.36 -31.82 -6.39
CA ASP A 191 -13.00 -32.37 -7.58
C ASP A 191 -12.25 -31.96 -8.84
N ALA A 192 -12.38 -32.80 -9.87
CA ALA A 192 -11.78 -32.50 -11.17
C ALA A 192 -12.32 -31.16 -11.71
N TYR A 193 -11.43 -30.36 -12.29
CA TYR A 193 -11.72 -29.03 -12.85
C TYR A 193 -12.31 -28.01 -11.86
N SER A 194 -12.28 -28.29 -10.55
CA SER A 194 -12.92 -27.47 -9.52
C SER A 194 -11.91 -26.64 -8.72
N SER A 195 -11.12 -25.81 -9.41
CA SER A 195 -10.04 -25.02 -8.78
C SER A 195 -10.51 -24.06 -7.68
N TRP A 196 -11.78 -23.65 -7.71
CA TRP A 196 -12.37 -22.77 -6.69
C TRP A 196 -12.46 -23.41 -5.30
N GLN A 197 -12.52 -24.75 -5.21
CA GLN A 197 -12.48 -25.47 -3.92
C GLN A 197 -11.15 -25.26 -3.16
N ARG A 198 -10.13 -24.73 -3.84
CA ARG A 198 -8.81 -24.40 -3.29
C ARG A 198 -8.42 -22.93 -3.53
N GLY A 199 -9.39 -22.02 -3.46
CA GLY A 199 -9.17 -20.59 -3.70
C GLY A 199 -8.03 -19.98 -2.85
N SER A 200 -7.86 -20.42 -1.61
CA SER A 200 -6.76 -19.99 -0.73
C SER A 200 -5.37 -20.30 -1.30
N ASN A 201 -5.23 -21.43 -2.01
CA ASN A 201 -3.95 -21.88 -2.53
C ASN A 201 -3.56 -21.08 -3.78
N GLU A 202 -4.54 -20.76 -4.63
CA GLU A 202 -4.32 -19.83 -5.75
C GLU A 202 -3.93 -18.43 -5.27
N ASN A 203 -4.54 -17.96 -4.18
CA ASN A 203 -4.15 -16.70 -3.55
C ASN A 203 -2.72 -16.77 -2.96
N GLY A 204 -2.37 -17.85 -2.26
CA GLY A 204 -1.01 -18.08 -1.74
C GLY A 204 0.04 -18.12 -2.85
N ASN A 205 -0.22 -18.89 -3.90
CA ASN A 205 0.65 -18.95 -5.09
C ASN A 205 0.84 -17.57 -5.74
N ARG A 206 -0.19 -16.72 -5.74
CA ARG A 206 -0.09 -15.34 -6.24
C ARG A 206 0.86 -14.50 -5.40
N LEU A 207 0.90 -14.68 -4.08
CA LEU A 207 1.83 -13.97 -3.19
C LEU A 207 3.28 -14.40 -3.44
N HIS A 208 3.54 -15.70 -3.58
CA HIS A 208 4.89 -16.18 -3.94
C HIS A 208 5.36 -15.60 -5.28
N ARG A 209 4.46 -15.41 -6.25
CA ARG A 209 4.77 -14.80 -7.55
C ARG A 209 5.17 -13.33 -7.50
N GLU A 210 4.98 -12.64 -6.37
CA GLU A 210 5.50 -11.28 -6.16
C GLU A 210 7.04 -11.28 -6.05
N PHE A 211 7.60 -12.36 -5.50
CA PHE A 211 9.03 -12.57 -5.26
C PHE A 211 9.67 -13.45 -6.36
N PHE A 212 9.00 -14.54 -6.73
CA PHE A 212 9.47 -15.51 -7.72
C PHE A 212 8.56 -15.51 -8.95
N PRO A 213 8.89 -14.73 -10.00
CA PRO A 213 8.12 -14.70 -11.24
C PRO A 213 7.92 -16.08 -11.87
N LYS A 214 6.99 -16.17 -12.82
CA LYS A 214 6.82 -17.40 -13.60
C LYS A 214 8.17 -17.80 -14.24
N GLN A 215 8.46 -19.10 -14.26
CA GLN A 215 9.69 -19.71 -14.78
C GLN A 215 10.95 -19.49 -13.93
N THR A 216 10.84 -18.92 -12.72
CA THR A 216 11.96 -18.95 -11.77
C THR A 216 12.39 -20.40 -11.52
N ASN A 217 13.68 -20.67 -11.68
CA ASN A 217 14.26 -21.95 -11.32
C ASN A 217 14.52 -21.98 -9.80
N PHE A 218 13.66 -22.68 -9.06
CA PHE A 218 13.77 -22.83 -7.60
C PHE A 218 15.01 -23.61 -7.14
N GLU A 219 15.70 -24.34 -8.02
CA GLU A 219 16.99 -24.97 -7.68
C GLU A 219 18.11 -23.95 -7.50
N LYS A 220 17.96 -22.75 -8.06
CA LYS A 220 18.92 -21.65 -7.95
C LYS A 220 18.56 -20.63 -6.86
N VAL A 221 17.39 -20.77 -6.25
CA VAL A 221 16.92 -19.89 -5.18
C VAL A 221 17.54 -20.37 -3.86
N SER A 222 18.17 -19.47 -3.11
CA SER A 222 18.80 -19.86 -1.86
C SER A 222 17.75 -20.11 -0.75
N PRO A 223 18.04 -20.96 0.24
CA PRO A 223 17.17 -21.14 1.39
C PRO A 223 16.92 -19.84 2.17
N GLU A 224 17.90 -18.94 2.22
CA GLU A 224 17.80 -17.63 2.88
C GLU A 224 16.80 -16.73 2.15
N GLU A 225 16.92 -16.61 0.82
CA GLU A 225 16.00 -15.83 -0.02
C GLU A 225 14.56 -16.35 0.10
N LEU A 226 14.40 -17.69 0.12
CA LEU A 226 13.10 -18.31 0.34
C LEU A 226 12.53 -17.94 1.72
N THR A 227 13.34 -18.02 2.77
CA THR A 227 12.93 -17.72 4.14
C THR A 227 12.56 -16.25 4.30
N GLU A 228 13.34 -15.35 3.71
CA GLU A 228 13.06 -13.91 3.73
C GLU A 228 11.74 -13.59 3.01
N SER A 229 11.51 -14.17 1.83
CA SER A 229 10.25 -14.01 1.10
C SER A 229 9.04 -14.50 1.91
N LEU A 230 9.18 -15.62 2.62
CA LEU A 230 8.15 -16.17 3.50
C LEU A 230 7.90 -15.26 4.70
N ASN A 231 8.95 -14.69 5.29
CA ASN A 231 8.83 -13.73 6.38
C ASN A 231 8.03 -12.49 5.94
N TYR A 232 8.34 -11.90 4.79
CA TYR A 232 7.53 -10.80 4.26
C TYR A 232 6.07 -11.19 4.04
N ILE A 233 5.80 -12.37 3.45
CA ILE A 233 4.43 -12.83 3.18
C ILE A 233 3.65 -13.08 4.48
N ASN A 234 4.28 -13.70 5.47
CA ASN A 234 3.62 -14.14 6.70
C ASN A 234 3.47 -13.00 7.72
N ASN A 235 4.37 -12.01 7.71
CA ASN A 235 4.30 -10.81 8.54
C ASN A 235 3.51 -9.66 7.89
N ARG A 236 2.93 -9.88 6.70
CA ARG A 236 2.05 -8.89 6.07
C ARG A 236 0.63 -8.98 6.63
N PRO A 237 0.03 -7.86 7.10
CA PRO A 237 -1.36 -7.83 7.58
C PRO A 237 -2.36 -8.28 6.52
N ARG A 238 -3.39 -9.03 6.92
CA ARG A 238 -4.46 -9.48 6.02
C ARG A 238 -5.81 -8.97 6.47
N LYS A 239 -6.54 -8.33 5.55
CA LYS A 239 -7.90 -7.81 5.80
C LYS A 239 -8.87 -8.88 6.30
N CYS A 240 -8.79 -10.09 5.75
CA CYS A 240 -9.63 -11.22 6.18
C CYS A 240 -9.32 -11.73 7.61
N LEU A 241 -8.18 -11.34 8.19
CA LEU A 241 -7.79 -11.66 9.56
C LEU A 241 -7.93 -10.45 10.49
N GLY A 242 -8.78 -9.47 10.13
CA GLY A 242 -8.91 -8.23 10.91
C GLY A 242 -7.62 -7.43 10.97
N TRP A 243 -6.82 -7.47 9.90
CA TRP A 243 -5.49 -6.85 9.83
C TRP A 243 -4.43 -7.47 10.74
N LYS A 244 -4.65 -8.69 11.26
CA LYS A 244 -3.56 -9.50 11.81
C LYS A 244 -2.65 -10.04 10.71
N THR A 245 -1.39 -10.28 11.05
CA THR A 245 -0.47 -11.02 10.17
C THR A 245 -0.82 -12.51 10.20
N ALA A 246 -0.36 -13.28 9.20
CA ALA A 246 -0.62 -14.71 9.18
C ALA A 246 0.09 -15.41 10.36
N ASN A 247 1.29 -14.96 10.70
CA ASN A 247 2.03 -15.47 11.86
C ASN A 247 1.31 -15.18 13.17
N GLU A 248 0.81 -13.96 13.37
CA GLU A 248 0.04 -13.61 14.58
C GLU A 248 -1.20 -14.49 14.73
N ALA A 249 -2.03 -14.55 13.68
CA ALA A 249 -3.26 -15.33 13.70
C ALA A 249 -2.97 -16.83 13.91
N PHE A 250 -1.90 -17.35 13.31
CA PHE A 250 -1.50 -18.74 13.47
C PHE A 250 -1.00 -19.03 14.88
N ASN A 251 -0.13 -18.17 15.43
CA ASN A 251 0.41 -18.32 16.78
C ASN A 251 -0.68 -18.24 17.84
N GLU A 252 -1.69 -17.37 17.68
CA GLU A 252 -2.86 -17.33 18.56
C GLU A 252 -3.59 -18.67 18.59
N GLN A 253 -3.78 -19.32 17.43
CA GLN A 253 -4.40 -20.65 17.39
C GLN A 253 -3.51 -21.74 17.98
N LEU A 254 -2.18 -21.64 17.82
CA LEU A 254 -1.25 -22.59 18.45
C LEU A 254 -1.25 -22.49 19.97
N LEU A 255 -1.37 -21.28 20.53
CA LEU A 255 -1.46 -21.08 21.97
C LEU A 255 -2.69 -21.76 22.59
N HIS A 256 -3.75 -21.98 21.82
CA HIS A 256 -4.93 -22.71 22.29
C HIS A 256 -4.71 -24.24 22.36
N LEU A 257 -3.60 -24.75 21.81
CA LEU A 257 -3.27 -26.18 21.77
C LEU A 257 -2.24 -26.60 22.83
N ILE A 258 -1.67 -25.63 23.55
CA ILE A 258 -0.70 -25.81 24.64
C ILE A 258 -1.43 -25.63 25.97
#